data_AF-A0A1U7U8F5-F1
#
_entry.id   AF-A0A1U7U8F5-F1
#
_cell.length_a   1.000
_cell.length_b   1.000
_cell.length_c   1.000
_cell.angle_alpha   90.00
_cell.angle_beta   90.00
_cell.angle_gamma   90.00
#
_symmetry.space_group_name_H-M   'P 1'
#
loop_
_entity.id
_entity.type
_entity.pdbx_description
1 polymer ?
#
loop_
_entity_poly.entity_id
_entity_poly.type
_entity_poly.pdbx_seq_one_letter_code
_entity_poly.pdbx_strand_id
1 'polypeptide(L)'
;MGKWKRSQAYADYIGFILTLNEGVKGKKLTVTHRVSEAIEKLVALLNTLDRWIDETPPVDQPSRFGNKAYRTWYAKLDQEAENLVATVVPPHLAAAVPEVAVYLKESVGNATRIDYGTGHEAAFAAFLCCLCKIGVLRVDDQIAIVFKVFNRYLEVMRKLQKTYRMEPAGSQGVWGLDDFQFLPFIWGSSQLIDEDWSVRGTLQPAVEHQRCPLLVQSEPGSRPHVQGRVPGEVPGDPALQVRELAAHPSCHLRLRGPLKPPPPAVPVLTLPLFFLFDGRLLTRVGWGWRELGQREGRPKQGK
;
A
#
# COMPACT_ATOMS: atom_id res chain seq x y z
N MET A 1 -19.06 -8.36 16.49
CA MET A 1 -17.73 -7.73 16.71
C MET A 1 -16.99 -8.18 17.98
N GLY A 2 -17.62 -8.25 19.16
CA GLY A 2 -16.92 -8.64 20.40
C GLY A 2 -16.24 -10.02 20.37
N LYS A 3 -16.88 -11.03 19.75
CA LYS A 3 -16.31 -12.38 19.55
C LYS A 3 -15.04 -12.36 18.70
N TRP A 4 -15.03 -11.60 17.61
CA TRP A 4 -13.89 -11.46 16.71
C TRP A 4 -12.67 -10.89 17.43
N LYS A 5 -12.83 -9.77 18.14
CA LYS A 5 -11.73 -9.11 18.87
C LYS A 5 -11.06 -9.98 19.96
N ARG A 6 -11.75 -11.03 20.43
CA ARG A 6 -11.24 -11.97 21.43
C ARG A 6 -10.81 -13.32 20.84
N SER A 7 -10.85 -13.46 19.51
CA SER A 7 -10.52 -14.70 18.82
C SER A 7 -9.01 -14.86 18.65
N GLN A 8 -8.54 -16.10 18.58
CA GLN A 8 -7.14 -16.40 18.27
C GLN A 8 -6.72 -15.82 16.90
N ALA A 9 -7.61 -15.88 15.90
CA ALA A 9 -7.35 -15.33 14.58
C ALA A 9 -7.06 -13.82 14.62
N TYR A 10 -7.78 -13.05 15.43
CA TYR A 10 -7.51 -11.62 15.60
C TYR A 10 -6.15 -11.37 16.27
N ALA A 11 -5.82 -12.14 17.32
CA ALA A 11 -4.55 -12.00 18.01
C ALA A 11 -3.36 -12.35 17.09
N ASP A 12 -3.46 -13.46 16.34
CA ASP A 12 -2.45 -13.88 15.38
C ASP A 12 -2.28 -12.87 14.24
N TYR A 13 -3.40 -12.37 13.70
CA TYR A 13 -3.39 -11.41 12.61
C TYR A 13 -2.74 -10.09 13.03
N ILE A 14 -3.16 -9.51 14.15
CA ILE A 14 -2.57 -8.25 14.64
C ILE A 14 -1.10 -8.46 15.04
N GLY A 15 -0.77 -9.59 15.68
CA GLY A 15 0.60 -9.95 15.98
C GLY A 15 1.47 -9.98 14.72
N PHE A 16 1.00 -10.64 13.67
CA PHE A 16 1.68 -10.68 12.37
C PHE A 16 1.92 -9.30 11.77
N ILE A 17 0.90 -8.43 11.71
CA ILE A 17 1.04 -7.07 11.17
C ILE A 17 2.09 -6.27 11.95
N LEU A 18 2.07 -6.35 13.29
CA LEU A 18 3.02 -5.62 14.15
C LEU A 18 4.45 -6.17 14.05
N THR A 19 4.61 -7.50 13.96
CA THR A 19 5.93 -8.11 13.76
C THR A 19 6.55 -7.65 12.44
N LEU A 20 5.78 -7.65 11.34
CA LEU A 20 6.26 -7.12 10.06
C LEU A 20 6.56 -5.63 10.13
N ASN A 21 5.74 -4.86 10.86
CA ASN A 21 5.92 -3.43 11.04
C ASN A 21 7.26 -3.09 11.71
N GLU A 22 7.63 -3.79 12.77
CA GLU A 22 8.94 -3.64 13.41
C GLU A 22 10.07 -4.16 12.51
N GLY A 23 9.83 -5.24 11.76
CA GLY A 23 10.78 -5.80 10.80
C GLY A 23 11.25 -4.78 9.76
N VAL A 24 10.36 -3.92 9.27
CA VAL A 24 10.67 -2.91 8.23
C VAL A 24 11.05 -1.53 8.77
N LYS A 25 11.04 -1.34 10.09
CA LYS A 25 11.31 -0.05 10.73
C LYS A 25 12.68 0.51 10.31
N GLY A 26 12.68 1.77 9.84
CA GLY A 26 13.87 2.51 9.40
C GLY A 26 14.61 1.90 8.20
N LYS A 27 14.00 0.97 7.45
CA LYS A 27 14.65 0.27 6.33
C LYS A 27 14.06 0.70 5.00
N LYS A 28 14.95 1.02 4.06
CA LYS A 28 14.59 1.29 2.66
C LYS A 28 14.28 0.00 1.91
N LEU A 29 13.48 0.07 0.86
CA LEU A 29 13.21 -1.08 -0.01
C LEU A 29 14.47 -1.67 -0.65
N THR A 30 15.49 -0.85 -0.87
CA THR A 30 16.78 -1.27 -1.44
C THR A 30 17.71 -1.94 -0.42
N VAL A 31 17.29 -2.07 0.85
CA VAL A 31 18.09 -2.76 1.86
C VAL A 31 18.34 -4.19 1.41
N THR A 32 19.60 -4.64 1.51
CA THR A 32 19.92 -6.03 1.27
C THR A 32 19.29 -6.89 2.36
N HIS A 33 18.51 -7.88 1.95
CA HIS A 33 17.84 -8.82 2.84
C HIS A 33 17.85 -10.21 2.22
N ARG A 34 17.67 -11.23 3.07
CA ARG A 34 17.58 -12.61 2.62
C ARG A 34 16.31 -12.80 1.78
N VAL A 35 16.44 -13.52 0.67
CA VAL A 35 15.32 -13.96 -0.15
C VAL A 35 15.35 -15.49 -0.15
N SER A 36 14.34 -16.11 0.44
CA SER A 36 14.21 -17.57 0.43
C SER A 36 13.49 -18.06 -0.84
N GLU A 37 13.62 -19.36 -1.13
CA GLU A 37 12.90 -20.01 -2.22
C GLU A 37 11.37 -19.83 -2.12
N ALA A 38 10.82 -19.83 -0.90
CA ALA A 38 9.40 -19.58 -0.66
C ALA A 38 8.98 -18.17 -1.10
N ILE A 39 9.82 -17.16 -0.85
CA ILE A 39 9.58 -15.79 -1.31
C ILE A 39 9.61 -15.70 -2.85
N GLU A 40 10.57 -16.37 -3.49
CA GLU A 40 10.65 -16.39 -4.96
C GLU A 40 9.42 -17.06 -5.58
N LYS A 41 8.97 -18.18 -5.00
CA LYS A 41 7.74 -18.88 -5.41
C LYS A 41 6.50 -18.03 -5.22
N LEU A 42 6.40 -17.26 -4.12
CA LEU A 42 5.31 -16.31 -3.92
C LEU A 42 5.31 -15.18 -4.95
N VAL A 43 6.48 -14.65 -5.30
CA VAL A 43 6.59 -13.65 -6.37
C VAL A 43 6.21 -14.26 -7.73
N ALA A 44 6.61 -15.49 -8.02
CA ALA A 44 6.24 -16.21 -9.24
C ALA A 44 4.73 -16.49 -9.32
N LEU A 45 4.09 -16.81 -8.19
CA LEU A 45 2.64 -16.92 -8.06
C LEU A 45 1.98 -15.58 -8.44
N LEU A 46 2.44 -14.47 -7.86
CA LEU A 46 1.90 -13.14 -8.20
C LEU A 46 2.14 -12.75 -9.66
N ASN A 47 3.27 -13.13 -10.25
CA ASN A 47 3.54 -12.94 -11.67
C ASN A 47 2.60 -13.76 -12.56
N THR A 48 2.16 -14.93 -12.10
CA THR A 48 1.15 -15.72 -12.81
C THR A 48 -0.21 -15.02 -12.81
N LEU A 49 -0.62 -14.46 -11.67
CA LEU A 49 -1.83 -13.64 -11.57
C LEU A 49 -1.77 -12.43 -12.50
N ASP A 50 -0.61 -11.76 -12.56
CA ASP A 50 -0.37 -10.61 -13.43
C ASP A 50 -0.45 -10.98 -14.92
N ARG A 51 0.17 -12.10 -15.33
CA ARG A 51 0.09 -12.62 -16.69
C ARG A 51 -1.35 -12.91 -17.10
N TRP A 52 -2.16 -13.47 -16.20
CA TRP A 52 -3.58 -13.73 -16.50
C TRP A 52 -4.38 -12.45 -16.76
N ILE A 53 -3.94 -11.30 -16.23
CA ILE A 53 -4.57 -10.01 -16.54
C ILE A 53 -4.33 -9.67 -18.02
N ASP A 54 -3.11 -9.87 -18.51
CA ASP A 54 -2.75 -9.62 -19.91
C ASP A 54 -3.48 -10.57 -20.86
N GLU A 55 -3.67 -11.82 -20.45
CA GLU A 55 -4.43 -12.83 -21.19
C GLU A 55 -5.96 -12.65 -21.12
N THR A 56 -6.45 -11.72 -20.30
CA THR A 56 -7.87 -11.51 -20.08
C THR A 56 -8.20 -10.02 -20.28
N PRO A 57 -8.12 -9.52 -21.53
CA PRO A 57 -8.28 -8.10 -21.81
C PRO A 57 -9.71 -7.61 -21.45
N PRO A 58 -9.87 -6.32 -21.11
CA PRO A 58 -11.19 -5.74 -20.86
C PRO A 58 -12.13 -5.90 -22.06
N VAL A 59 -13.37 -6.29 -21.79
CA VAL A 59 -14.40 -6.38 -22.84
C VAL A 59 -15.14 -5.05 -22.98
N ASP A 60 -15.59 -4.75 -24.20
CA ASP A 60 -16.52 -3.65 -24.40
C ASP A 60 -17.86 -3.97 -23.72
N GLN A 61 -18.40 -2.99 -22.99
CA GLN A 61 -19.62 -3.18 -22.22
C GLN A 61 -20.38 -1.86 -22.07
N PRO A 62 -21.72 -1.89 -22.04
CA PRO A 62 -22.53 -0.69 -21.84
C PRO A 62 -22.42 -0.13 -20.42
N SER A 63 -21.99 -0.93 -19.45
CA SER A 63 -21.83 -0.48 -18.06
C SER A 63 -20.54 0.31 -17.87
N ARG A 64 -20.66 1.51 -17.29
CA ARG A 64 -19.52 2.36 -16.90
C ARG A 64 -18.76 1.86 -15.65
N PHE A 65 -19.36 0.93 -14.90
CA PHE A 65 -18.81 0.37 -13.68
C PHE A 65 -17.90 -0.83 -14.00
N GLY A 66 -17.51 -1.62 -12.99
CA GLY A 66 -16.54 -2.71 -13.11
C GLY A 66 -16.66 -3.55 -14.40
N ASN A 67 -15.52 -3.83 -15.03
CA ASN A 67 -15.45 -4.57 -16.28
C ASN A 67 -15.67 -6.07 -16.05
N LYS A 68 -16.60 -6.66 -16.81
CA LYS A 68 -16.98 -8.08 -16.67
C LYS A 68 -15.83 -9.06 -16.94
N ALA A 69 -14.79 -8.66 -17.67
CA ALA A 69 -13.60 -9.50 -17.88
C ALA A 69 -12.90 -9.88 -16.57
N TYR A 70 -13.07 -9.10 -15.50
CA TYR A 70 -12.60 -9.47 -14.17
C TYR A 70 -13.17 -10.81 -13.68
N ARG A 71 -14.43 -11.13 -14.03
CA ARG A 71 -15.04 -12.41 -13.64
C ARG A 71 -14.37 -13.59 -14.33
N THR A 72 -13.96 -13.40 -15.59
CA THR A 72 -13.19 -14.41 -16.33
C THR A 72 -11.81 -14.60 -15.70
N TRP A 73 -11.15 -13.51 -15.33
CA TRP A 73 -9.86 -13.56 -14.62
C TRP A 73 -10.01 -14.25 -13.25
N TYR A 74 -11.01 -13.88 -12.47
CA TYR A 74 -11.28 -14.46 -11.15
C TYR A 74 -11.64 -15.94 -11.24
N ALA A 75 -12.41 -16.36 -12.25
CA ALA A 75 -12.75 -17.77 -12.46
C ALA A 75 -11.51 -18.64 -12.70
N LYS A 76 -10.49 -18.12 -13.41
CA LYS A 76 -9.20 -18.81 -13.54
C LYS A 76 -8.51 -18.94 -12.19
N LEU A 77 -8.48 -17.87 -11.38
CA LEU A 77 -7.92 -17.93 -10.03
C LEU A 77 -8.68 -18.93 -9.15
N ASP A 78 -10.01 -18.95 -9.16
CA ASP A 78 -10.80 -19.84 -8.32
C ASP A 78 -10.53 -21.32 -8.62
N GLN A 79 -10.29 -21.66 -9.90
CA GLN A 79 -9.94 -23.01 -10.35
C GLN A 79 -8.48 -23.39 -10.03
N GLU A 80 -7.55 -22.44 -10.15
CA GLU A 80 -6.10 -22.72 -10.05
C GLU A 80 -5.50 -22.36 -8.69
N ALA A 81 -6.25 -21.79 -7.74
CA ALA A 81 -5.73 -21.31 -6.47
C ALA A 81 -4.99 -22.40 -5.67
N GLU A 82 -5.55 -23.60 -5.60
CA GLU A 82 -4.90 -24.72 -4.90
C GLU A 82 -3.60 -25.14 -5.59
N ASN A 83 -3.58 -25.19 -6.93
CA ASN A 83 -2.37 -25.50 -7.70
C ASN A 83 -1.29 -24.45 -7.46
N LEU A 84 -1.66 -23.16 -7.48
CA LEU A 84 -0.75 -22.05 -7.20
C LEU A 84 -0.16 -22.16 -5.79
N VAL A 85 -0.99 -22.39 -4.77
CA VAL A 85 -0.54 -22.50 -3.38
C VAL A 85 0.33 -23.75 -3.19
N ALA A 86 0.02 -24.86 -3.85
CA ALA A 86 0.82 -26.08 -3.83
C ALA A 86 2.24 -25.88 -4.40
N THR A 87 2.47 -24.88 -5.26
CA THR A 87 3.84 -24.55 -5.70
C THR A 87 4.71 -23.99 -4.58
N VAL A 88 4.09 -23.30 -3.61
CA VAL A 88 4.76 -22.64 -2.48
C VAL A 88 4.86 -23.58 -1.28
N VAL A 89 3.80 -24.34 -1.01
CA VAL A 89 3.70 -25.23 0.15
C VAL A 89 4.43 -26.56 -0.11
N PRO A 90 5.41 -26.96 0.72
CA PRO A 90 6.10 -28.23 0.57
C PRO A 90 5.15 -29.45 0.62
N PRO A 91 5.48 -30.58 -0.04
CA PRO A 91 4.60 -31.75 -0.12
C PRO A 91 4.14 -32.33 1.22
N HIS A 92 4.98 -32.26 2.26
CA HIS A 92 4.65 -32.75 3.60
C HIS A 92 3.57 -31.90 4.32
N LEU A 93 3.27 -30.70 3.81
CA LEU A 93 2.22 -29.80 4.30
C LEU A 93 1.06 -29.66 3.30
N ALA A 94 0.96 -30.55 2.30
CA ALA A 94 -0.06 -30.48 1.25
C ALA A 94 -1.50 -30.42 1.78
N ALA A 95 -1.76 -31.01 2.96
CA ALA A 95 -3.07 -30.96 3.61
C ALA A 95 -3.53 -29.53 3.99
N ALA A 96 -2.60 -28.58 4.12
CA ALA A 96 -2.92 -27.17 4.41
C ALA A 96 -3.31 -26.36 3.16
N VAL A 97 -3.03 -26.88 1.95
CA VAL A 97 -3.24 -26.15 0.68
C VAL A 97 -4.69 -25.69 0.50
N PRO A 98 -5.72 -26.53 0.70
CA PRO A 98 -7.10 -26.11 0.48
C PRO A 98 -7.52 -24.94 1.39
N GLU A 99 -7.11 -24.97 2.67
CA GLU A 99 -7.42 -23.90 3.62
C GLU A 99 -6.68 -22.60 3.28
N VAL A 100 -5.38 -22.69 2.98
CA VAL A 100 -4.56 -21.52 2.65
C VAL A 100 -5.03 -20.87 1.33
N ALA A 101 -5.45 -21.69 0.35
CA ALA A 101 -5.98 -21.21 -0.92
C ALA A 101 -7.25 -20.37 -0.77
N VAL A 102 -8.10 -20.63 0.24
CA VAL A 102 -9.29 -19.80 0.50
C VAL A 102 -8.89 -18.33 0.73
N TYR A 103 -7.86 -18.09 1.53
CA TYR A 103 -7.38 -16.72 1.79
C TYR A 103 -6.81 -16.04 0.55
N LEU A 104 -6.13 -16.80 -0.33
CA LEU A 104 -5.65 -16.29 -1.61
C LEU A 104 -6.83 -15.87 -2.51
N LYS A 105 -7.88 -16.70 -2.59
CA LYS A 105 -9.07 -16.39 -3.41
C LYS A 105 -9.80 -15.14 -2.92
N GLU A 106 -9.94 -14.99 -1.61
CA GLU A 106 -10.59 -13.82 -1.00
C GLU A 106 -9.71 -12.55 -1.03
N SER A 107 -8.45 -12.66 -1.47
CA SER A 107 -7.51 -11.53 -1.43
C SER A 107 -7.59 -10.56 -2.61
N VAL A 108 -8.30 -10.88 -3.69
CA VAL A 108 -8.16 -10.15 -4.96
C VAL A 108 -9.39 -9.35 -5.37
N GLY A 109 -10.38 -9.21 -4.49
CA GLY A 109 -11.65 -8.54 -4.75
C GLY A 109 -12.84 -9.51 -4.83
N ASN A 110 -14.02 -8.97 -5.19
CA ASN A 110 -15.24 -9.76 -5.31
C ASN A 110 -15.71 -9.88 -6.77
N ALA A 111 -15.87 -11.11 -7.29
CA ALA A 111 -16.28 -11.34 -8.68
C ALA A 111 -17.68 -10.80 -9.03
N THR A 112 -18.63 -10.87 -8.09
CA THR A 112 -20.00 -10.44 -8.33
C THR A 112 -20.08 -8.92 -8.41
N ARG A 113 -19.52 -8.23 -7.40
CA ARG A 113 -19.55 -6.77 -7.26
C ARG A 113 -18.47 -6.06 -8.09
N ILE A 114 -17.42 -6.77 -8.49
CA ILE A 114 -16.24 -6.23 -9.20
C ILE A 114 -15.65 -5.06 -8.40
N ASP A 115 -15.51 -5.28 -7.10
CA ASP A 115 -14.95 -4.33 -6.14
C ASP A 115 -13.74 -4.92 -5.41
N TYR A 116 -12.91 -4.03 -4.88
CA TYR A 116 -11.75 -4.37 -4.05
C TYR A 116 -11.65 -3.36 -2.91
N GLY A 117 -11.14 -3.77 -1.75
CA GLY A 117 -10.94 -2.88 -0.60
C GLY A 117 -10.13 -3.55 0.49
N THR A 118 -10.05 -2.88 1.64
CA THR A 118 -9.16 -3.25 2.75
C THR A 118 -9.46 -4.63 3.36
N GLY A 119 -10.67 -5.16 3.20
CA GLY A 119 -11.00 -6.53 3.59
C GLY A 119 -10.27 -7.59 2.75
N HIS A 120 -10.11 -7.34 1.45
CA HIS A 120 -9.37 -8.21 0.54
C HIS A 120 -7.86 -8.11 0.78
N GLU A 121 -7.36 -6.90 1.02
CA GLU A 121 -5.99 -6.67 1.49
C GLU A 121 -5.70 -7.45 2.78
N ALA A 122 -6.63 -7.41 3.74
CA ALA A 122 -6.51 -8.17 4.98
C ALA A 122 -6.53 -9.69 4.75
N ALA A 123 -7.29 -10.18 3.77
CA ALA A 123 -7.25 -11.59 3.38
C ALA A 123 -5.88 -11.99 2.80
N PHE A 124 -5.21 -11.12 2.03
CA PHE A 124 -3.83 -11.37 1.58
C PHE A 124 -2.84 -11.44 2.75
N ALA A 125 -2.96 -10.51 3.71
CA ALA A 125 -2.14 -10.58 4.92
C ALA A 125 -2.43 -11.84 5.75
N ALA A 126 -3.68 -12.29 5.81
CA ALA A 126 -4.05 -13.56 6.45
C ALA A 126 -3.47 -14.77 5.71
N PHE A 127 -3.45 -14.77 4.37
CA PHE A 127 -2.78 -15.78 3.55
C PHE A 127 -1.29 -15.90 3.91
N LEU A 128 -0.57 -14.78 3.98
CA LEU A 128 0.84 -14.75 4.39
C LEU A 128 1.04 -15.17 5.85
N CYS A 129 0.13 -14.77 6.74
CA CYS A 129 0.12 -15.19 8.14
C CYS A 129 -0.04 -16.72 8.25
N CYS A 130 -0.92 -17.33 7.47
CA CYS A 130 -1.09 -18.78 7.45
C CYS A 130 0.20 -19.50 7.02
N LEU A 131 0.87 -19.01 5.97
CA LEU A 131 2.16 -19.55 5.53
C LEU A 131 3.26 -19.45 6.61
N CYS A 132 3.25 -18.39 7.43
CA CYS A 132 4.13 -18.27 8.59
C CYS A 132 3.75 -19.29 9.67
N LYS A 133 2.46 -19.47 9.96
CA LYS A 133 1.98 -20.40 11.00
C LYS A 133 2.30 -21.86 10.69
N ILE A 134 2.26 -22.26 9.42
CA ILE A 134 2.65 -23.62 8.99
C ILE A 134 4.17 -23.77 8.77
N GLY A 135 4.96 -22.73 9.00
CA GLY A 135 6.42 -22.77 8.93
C GLY A 135 7.02 -22.73 7.51
N VAL A 136 6.22 -22.41 6.49
CA VAL A 136 6.71 -22.20 5.12
C VAL A 136 7.52 -20.91 5.03
N LEU A 137 7.01 -19.84 5.64
CA LEU A 137 7.72 -18.58 5.82
C LEU A 137 8.30 -18.52 7.23
N ARG A 138 9.54 -18.01 7.35
CA ARG A 138 10.25 -17.91 8.63
C ARG A 138 10.45 -16.46 9.05
N VAL A 139 10.90 -16.25 10.28
CA VAL A 139 11.19 -14.91 10.84
C VAL A 139 12.20 -14.16 9.97
N ASP A 140 13.20 -14.86 9.41
CA ASP A 140 14.19 -14.29 8.49
C ASP A 140 13.56 -13.70 7.22
N ASP A 141 12.37 -14.16 6.82
CA ASP A 141 11.67 -13.69 5.63
C ASP A 141 10.86 -12.42 5.87
N GLN A 142 10.73 -11.93 7.12
CA GLN A 142 9.84 -10.82 7.48
C GLN A 142 10.02 -9.55 6.62
N ILE A 143 11.26 -9.20 6.29
CA ILE A 143 11.55 -8.04 5.43
C ILE A 143 11.12 -8.34 3.99
N ALA A 144 11.44 -9.54 3.50
CA ALA A 144 11.13 -9.96 2.14
C ALA A 144 9.62 -10.10 1.90
N ILE A 145 8.86 -10.50 2.92
CA ILE A 145 7.40 -10.55 2.90
C ILE A 145 6.82 -9.18 2.56
N VAL A 146 7.31 -8.10 3.20
CA VAL A 146 6.80 -6.75 2.93
C VAL A 146 7.41 -6.16 1.66
N PHE A 147 8.73 -6.19 1.52
CA PHE A 147 9.44 -5.44 0.48
C PHE A 147 9.43 -6.12 -0.89
N LYS A 148 9.26 -7.44 -0.94
CA LYS A 148 9.11 -8.17 -2.21
C LYS A 148 7.68 -8.63 -2.44
N VAL A 149 7.16 -9.51 -1.57
CA VAL A 149 5.88 -10.18 -1.83
C VAL A 149 4.71 -9.20 -1.77
N PHE A 150 4.60 -8.43 -0.69
CA PHE A 150 3.51 -7.47 -0.54
C PHE A 150 3.64 -6.31 -1.51
N ASN A 151 4.86 -5.80 -1.77
CA ASN A 151 5.08 -4.79 -2.80
C ASN A 151 4.61 -5.28 -4.18
N ARG A 152 4.98 -6.50 -4.56
CA ARG A 152 4.55 -7.10 -5.82
C ARG A 152 3.03 -7.31 -5.87
N TYR A 153 2.42 -7.72 -4.76
CA TYR A 153 0.97 -7.85 -4.66
C TYR A 153 0.25 -6.52 -4.94
N LEU A 154 0.74 -5.40 -4.38
CA LEU A 154 0.17 -4.08 -4.63
C LEU A 154 0.24 -3.68 -6.10
N GLU A 155 1.32 -4.00 -6.81
CA GLU A 155 1.44 -3.76 -8.25
C GLU A 155 0.35 -4.52 -9.03
N VAL A 156 0.15 -5.80 -8.73
CA VAL A 156 -0.90 -6.62 -9.36
C VAL A 156 -2.29 -6.05 -9.05
N MET A 157 -2.56 -5.69 -7.80
CA MET A 157 -3.86 -5.12 -7.41
C MET A 157 -4.11 -3.78 -8.10
N ARG A 158 -3.10 -2.90 -8.20
CA ARG A 158 -3.21 -1.64 -8.94
C ARG A 158 -3.50 -1.89 -10.42
N LYS A 159 -2.91 -2.92 -11.03
CA LYS A 159 -3.21 -3.30 -12.41
C LYS A 159 -4.64 -3.82 -12.55
N LEU A 160 -5.13 -4.69 -11.67
CA LEU A 160 -6.52 -5.15 -11.65
C LEU A 160 -7.52 -3.98 -11.54
N GLN A 161 -7.28 -3.08 -10.57
CA GLN A 161 -8.11 -1.91 -10.32
C GLN A 161 -8.22 -0.99 -11.54
N LYS A 162 -7.11 -0.80 -12.27
CA LYS A 162 -7.05 0.02 -13.48
C LYS A 162 -7.67 -0.70 -14.69
N THR A 163 -7.21 -1.91 -14.99
CA THR A 163 -7.61 -2.70 -16.15
C THR A 163 -9.09 -3.02 -16.13
N TYR A 164 -9.60 -3.47 -14.98
CA TYR A 164 -11.01 -3.85 -14.85
C TYR A 164 -11.89 -2.79 -14.21
N ARG A 165 -11.37 -1.58 -13.97
CA ARG A 165 -12.15 -0.44 -13.45
C ARG A 165 -12.90 -0.80 -12.16
N MET A 166 -12.23 -1.53 -11.26
CA MET A 166 -12.84 -2.05 -10.05
C MET A 166 -13.32 -0.90 -9.14
N GLU A 167 -14.41 -1.15 -8.44
CA GLU A 167 -14.99 -0.19 -7.51
C GLU A 167 -14.36 -0.31 -6.11
N PRO A 168 -14.26 0.78 -5.34
CA PRO A 168 -13.86 0.72 -3.93
C PRO A 168 -14.90 -0.06 -3.10
N ALA A 169 -14.45 -1.11 -2.41
CA ALA A 169 -15.27 -1.91 -1.52
C ALA A 169 -15.26 -1.30 -0.11
N GLY A 170 -16.45 -0.95 0.38
CA GLY A 170 -16.61 -0.30 1.69
C GLY A 170 -16.48 1.21 1.59
N SER A 171 -17.63 1.91 1.56
CA SER A 171 -17.67 3.36 1.45
C SER A 171 -17.37 4.04 2.79
N GLN A 172 -16.13 4.47 3.02
CA GLN A 172 -15.85 5.53 3.99
C GLN A 172 -15.94 6.93 3.35
N GLY A 173 -16.15 6.99 2.03
CA GLY A 173 -16.29 8.24 1.29
C GLY A 173 -15.06 9.12 1.49
N VAL A 174 -15.29 10.40 1.78
CA VAL A 174 -14.21 11.37 2.01
C VAL A 174 -13.47 11.11 3.35
N TRP A 175 -13.90 10.18 4.19
CA TRP A 175 -13.24 9.87 5.47
C TRP A 175 -12.30 8.67 5.40
N GLY A 176 -12.22 7.97 4.25
CA GLY A 176 -11.25 6.91 4.04
C GLY A 176 -9.84 7.47 3.85
N LEU A 177 -8.84 6.73 4.32
CA LEU A 177 -7.43 7.05 4.08
C LEU A 177 -7.06 6.89 2.60
N ASP A 178 -7.53 5.80 2.00
CA ASP A 178 -7.40 5.46 0.58
C ASP A 178 -8.63 4.64 0.17
N ASP A 179 -8.92 4.63 -1.13
CA ASP A 179 -10.07 3.90 -1.69
C ASP A 179 -9.91 2.37 -1.59
N PHE A 180 -8.68 1.85 -1.53
CA PHE A 180 -8.40 0.42 -1.69
C PHE A 180 -7.53 -0.19 -0.59
N GLN A 181 -6.49 0.50 -0.14
CA GLN A 181 -5.40 -0.06 0.67
C GLN A 181 -5.28 0.60 2.04
N PHE A 182 -4.72 -0.11 3.02
CA PHE A 182 -4.44 0.42 4.35
C PHE A 182 -3.06 0.00 4.89
N LEU A 183 -2.71 -1.29 4.79
CA LEU A 183 -1.44 -1.83 5.28
C LEU A 183 -0.17 -1.14 4.72
N PRO A 184 -0.10 -0.73 3.44
CA PRO A 184 1.05 0.00 2.90
C PRO A 184 1.34 1.29 3.66
N PHE A 185 0.33 1.96 4.21
CA PHE A 185 0.53 3.17 4.99
C PHE A 185 1.11 2.88 6.37
N ILE A 186 0.70 1.77 6.99
CA ILE A 186 1.28 1.31 8.27
C ILE A 186 2.77 0.99 8.07
N TRP A 187 3.07 0.02 7.21
CA TRP A 187 4.45 -0.42 7.00
C TRP A 187 5.32 0.66 6.35
N GLY A 188 4.76 1.44 5.43
CA GLY A 188 5.46 2.56 4.80
C GLY A 188 5.79 3.68 5.79
N SER A 189 4.92 3.97 6.76
CA SER A 189 5.23 4.93 7.82
C SER A 189 6.34 4.44 8.74
N SER A 190 6.40 3.13 9.02
CA SER A 190 7.47 2.51 9.82
C SER A 190 8.84 2.61 9.15
N GLN A 191 8.89 2.48 7.83
CA GLN A 191 10.14 2.67 7.06
C GLN A 191 10.75 4.07 7.24
N LEU A 192 9.91 5.08 7.49
CA LEU A 192 10.31 6.48 7.62
C LEU A 192 10.67 6.88 9.06
N ILE A 193 10.54 5.97 10.02
CA ILE A 193 10.97 6.23 11.40
C ILE A 193 12.49 6.40 11.43
N ASP A 194 12.95 7.41 12.16
CA ASP A 194 14.36 7.81 12.32
C ASP A 194 15.05 8.35 11.05
N GLU A 195 14.31 8.53 9.94
CA GLU A 195 14.79 9.37 8.83
C GLU A 195 14.69 10.85 9.21
N ASP A 196 15.76 11.61 8.98
CA ASP A 196 15.75 13.06 9.19
C ASP A 196 14.88 13.74 8.12
N TRP A 197 13.60 13.93 8.48
CA TRP A 197 12.61 14.61 7.65
C TRP A 197 13.01 16.08 7.37
N SER A 198 13.90 16.65 8.18
CA SER A 198 14.32 18.05 8.05
C SER A 198 15.19 18.30 6.82
N VAL A 199 15.73 17.25 6.19
CA VAL A 199 16.63 17.35 5.01
C VAL A 199 15.90 17.15 3.68
N ARG A 200 14.65 16.67 3.69
CA ARG A 200 13.87 16.45 2.47
C ARG A 200 12.57 17.24 2.56
N GLY A 201 12.51 18.31 1.77
CA GLY A 201 11.38 19.23 1.68
C GLY A 201 10.04 18.50 1.71
N THR A 202 9.12 19.13 2.44
CA THR A 202 7.68 18.89 2.59
C THR A 202 7.10 18.08 1.45
N LEU A 203 6.14 17.18 1.76
CA LEU A 203 5.22 16.54 0.82
C LEU A 203 4.71 17.54 -0.23
N GLN A 204 5.47 17.75 -1.29
CA GLN A 204 5.06 18.52 -2.45
C GLN A 204 4.43 17.49 -3.39
N PRO A 205 3.16 17.66 -3.77
CA PRO A 205 2.61 16.87 -4.85
C PRO A 205 3.53 17.06 -6.06
N ALA A 206 3.88 15.95 -6.72
CA ALA A 206 4.66 16.01 -7.95
C ALA A 206 3.84 16.80 -8.98
N VAL A 207 4.12 18.10 -9.12
CA VAL A 207 3.55 18.92 -10.19
C VAL A 207 4.31 18.53 -11.45
N GLU A 208 3.93 17.41 -12.04
CA GLU A 208 4.31 17.08 -13.39
C GLU A 208 3.50 18.00 -14.30
N HIS A 209 4.06 19.18 -14.60
CA HIS A 209 3.54 20.08 -15.62
C HIS A 209 3.71 19.44 -17.00
N GLN A 210 2.86 18.46 -17.30
CA GLN A 210 2.64 18.02 -18.67
C GLN A 210 1.82 19.13 -19.36
N ARG A 211 2.53 20.12 -19.90
CA ARG A 211 1.94 21.10 -20.82
C ARG A 211 1.43 20.33 -22.04
N CYS A 212 0.11 20.12 -22.12
CA CYS A 212 -0.56 19.76 -23.37
C CYS A 212 -0.32 20.88 -24.40
N PRO A 213 0.22 20.59 -25.60
CA PRO A 213 0.25 21.57 -26.67
C PRO A 213 -1.05 21.45 -27.46
N LEU A 214 -2.06 22.26 -27.15
CA LEU A 214 -3.20 22.49 -28.02
C LEU A 214 -3.95 23.75 -27.59
N LEU A 215 -3.43 24.90 -28.03
CA LEU A 215 -4.17 26.10 -28.44
C LEU A 215 -3.13 27.20 -28.70
N VAL A 216 -2.60 27.24 -29.92
CA VAL A 216 -2.01 28.46 -30.47
C VAL A 216 -2.69 28.67 -31.82
N GLN A 217 -3.58 29.66 -31.83
CA GLN A 217 -4.08 30.27 -33.05
C GLN A 217 -2.88 30.85 -33.82
N SER A 218 -2.94 30.69 -35.14
CA SER A 218 -2.01 31.21 -36.13
C SER A 218 -1.67 32.69 -35.95
N GLU A 219 -0.39 33.05 -36.16
CA GLU A 219 0.08 34.17 -36.99
C GLU A 219 1.61 33.98 -37.24
N PRO A 220 2.20 34.50 -38.34
CA PRO A 220 3.39 33.96 -38.97
C PRO A 220 4.70 34.69 -38.65
N GLY A 221 5.81 33.96 -38.70
CA GLY A 221 7.14 34.53 -38.94
C GLY A 221 8.17 34.20 -37.86
N SER A 222 9.36 33.79 -38.33
CA SER A 222 10.63 33.62 -37.60
C SER A 222 10.93 32.20 -37.10
N ARG A 223 11.84 31.50 -37.79
CA ARG A 223 12.60 30.35 -37.23
C ARG A 223 13.67 30.90 -36.28
N PRO A 224 14.03 30.13 -35.23
CA PRO A 224 15.40 29.61 -35.25
C PRO A 224 15.56 28.16 -34.76
N HIS A 225 16.69 27.60 -35.18
CA HIS A 225 17.26 26.29 -34.87
C HIS A 225 17.36 25.97 -33.38
N VAL A 226 17.08 24.72 -32.99
CA VAL A 226 17.53 24.11 -31.73
C VAL A 226 18.14 22.73 -32.04
N GLN A 227 19.42 22.56 -31.68
CA GLN A 227 20.15 21.29 -31.74
C GLN A 227 19.53 20.27 -30.77
N GLY A 228 19.28 19.06 -31.27
CA GLY A 228 18.80 17.94 -30.48
C GLY A 228 19.85 17.45 -29.48
N ARG A 229 19.45 17.32 -28.22
CA ARG A 229 20.15 16.51 -27.22
C ARG A 229 19.18 15.42 -26.76
N VAL A 230 19.58 14.17 -26.97
CA VAL A 230 18.87 12.96 -26.54
C VAL A 230 18.91 12.87 -25.01
N PRO A 231 17.79 12.71 -24.28
CA PRO A 231 17.84 12.38 -22.86
C PRO A 231 18.11 10.89 -22.68
N GLY A 232 19.26 10.59 -22.07
CA GLY A 232 19.57 9.26 -21.54
C GLY A 232 18.75 8.95 -20.29
N GLU A 233 18.52 7.65 -20.07
CA GLU A 233 17.83 7.10 -18.91
C GLU A 233 18.46 7.55 -17.58
N VAL A 234 17.61 8.00 -16.65
CA VAL A 234 18.01 8.33 -15.27
C VAL A 234 17.62 7.15 -14.36
N PRO A 235 18.51 6.64 -13.48
CA PRO A 235 18.21 5.51 -12.59
C PRO A 235 17.18 5.90 -11.51
N GLY A 236 16.23 5.02 -11.22
CA GLY A 236 15.11 5.27 -10.29
C GLY A 236 15.53 5.54 -8.84
N ASP A 237 14.92 6.57 -8.23
CA ASP A 237 15.18 7.09 -6.87
C ASP A 237 14.41 6.28 -5.78
N PRO A 238 15.04 5.85 -4.65
CA PRO A 238 14.60 4.69 -3.87
C PRO A 238 13.82 5.00 -2.57
N ALA A 239 12.75 5.80 -2.64
CA ALA A 239 11.86 6.02 -1.50
C ALA A 239 10.41 5.66 -1.87
N LEU A 240 10.09 4.37 -1.91
CA LEU A 240 8.96 3.83 -2.68
C LEU A 240 7.95 3.03 -1.83
N GLN A 241 7.26 3.65 -0.87
CA GLN A 241 5.94 3.09 -0.49
C GLN A 241 4.99 4.22 -0.12
N VAL A 242 5.43 5.17 0.72
CA VAL A 242 4.65 6.39 1.00
C VAL A 242 4.67 7.38 -0.16
N ARG A 243 5.81 7.60 -0.85
CA ARG A 243 5.86 8.51 -2.00
C ARG A 243 5.16 7.95 -3.23
N GLU A 244 5.19 6.64 -3.45
CA GLU A 244 4.46 6.02 -4.58
C GLU A 244 2.94 6.06 -4.36
N LEU A 245 2.49 5.98 -3.10
CA LEU A 245 1.08 6.19 -2.71
C LEU A 245 0.67 7.67 -2.80
N ALA A 246 1.58 8.61 -2.50
CA ALA A 246 1.30 10.05 -2.50
C ALA A 246 1.54 10.78 -3.85
N ALA A 247 2.34 10.23 -4.78
CA ALA A 247 2.79 10.95 -5.97
C ALA A 247 2.38 10.33 -7.33
N HIS A 248 1.73 9.16 -7.39
CA HIS A 248 1.40 8.53 -8.68
C HIS A 248 -0.02 8.90 -9.17
N PRO A 249 -0.28 9.12 -10.48
CA PRO A 249 -1.47 9.84 -10.99
C PRO A 249 -2.82 9.15 -10.81
N SER A 250 -2.94 8.08 -10.04
CA SER A 250 -4.23 7.41 -9.81
C SER A 250 -5.25 8.33 -9.13
N CYS A 251 -4.80 9.30 -8.32
CA CYS A 251 -5.65 10.39 -7.82
C CYS A 251 -5.88 11.50 -8.87
N HIS A 252 -4.92 11.75 -9.76
CA HIS A 252 -4.99 12.84 -10.75
C HIS A 252 -5.76 12.48 -12.03
N LEU A 253 -5.81 11.20 -12.43
CA LEU A 253 -6.41 10.78 -13.70
C LEU A 253 -7.93 10.59 -13.65
N ARG A 254 -8.55 10.52 -12.46
CA ARG A 254 -10.00 10.26 -12.31
C ARG A 254 -10.88 11.48 -12.03
N LEU A 255 -10.30 12.66 -11.85
CA LEU A 255 -11.06 13.88 -11.59
C LEU A 255 -10.68 14.95 -12.60
N ARG A 256 -11.31 14.94 -13.79
CA ARG A 256 -11.46 16.17 -14.57
C ARG A 256 -12.42 17.08 -13.80
N GLY A 257 -11.86 17.88 -12.90
CA GLY A 257 -12.55 18.81 -11.99
C GLY A 257 -11.54 19.35 -10.95
N PRO A 258 -11.85 20.45 -10.23
CA PRO A 258 -10.97 20.96 -9.18
C PRO A 258 -10.65 19.83 -8.18
N LEU A 259 -9.39 19.77 -7.73
CA LEU A 259 -8.91 18.83 -6.72
C LEU A 259 -9.96 18.69 -5.62
N LYS A 260 -10.51 17.49 -5.43
CA LYS A 260 -11.30 17.21 -4.22
C LYS A 260 -10.40 17.55 -3.02
N PRO A 261 -10.93 18.24 -1.99
CA PRO A 261 -10.16 18.48 -0.78
C PRO A 261 -9.65 17.13 -0.24
N PRO A 262 -8.44 17.08 0.35
CA PRO A 262 -7.93 15.87 0.96
C PRO A 262 -8.97 15.32 1.94
N PRO A 263 -9.07 13.99 2.08
CA PRO A 263 -9.96 13.40 3.09
C PRO A 263 -9.65 14.03 4.45
N PRO A 264 -10.63 14.52 5.23
CA PRO A 264 -10.40 15.03 6.58
C PRO A 264 -9.78 14.01 7.55
N ALA A 265 -9.55 12.76 7.12
CA ALA A 265 -8.68 11.78 7.79
C ALA A 265 -7.17 12.12 7.71
N VAL A 266 -6.78 13.07 6.85
CA VAL A 266 -5.45 13.68 6.81
C VAL A 266 -5.55 15.17 7.17
N PRO A 267 -5.93 15.54 8.40
CA PRO A 267 -5.60 16.86 8.87
C PRO A 267 -4.09 16.89 9.06
N VAL A 268 -3.46 17.93 8.54
CA VAL A 268 -2.17 18.47 8.96
C VAL A 268 -1.88 18.05 10.41
N LEU A 269 -0.73 17.41 10.62
CA LEU A 269 -0.11 17.12 11.92
C LEU A 269 0.12 18.45 12.68
N THR A 270 -0.95 19.02 13.20
CA THR A 270 -1.00 20.17 14.10
C THR A 270 -2.05 19.89 15.18
N LEU A 271 -1.88 18.75 15.86
CA LEU A 271 -2.40 18.52 17.20
C LEU A 271 -1.24 17.96 18.03
N PRO A 272 -1.09 18.39 19.30
CA PRO A 272 0.13 18.17 20.06
C PRO A 272 0.36 16.67 20.22
N LEU A 273 1.49 16.20 19.68
CA LEU A 273 2.03 14.87 19.87
C LEU A 273 2.16 14.60 21.38
N PHE A 274 1.30 13.74 21.92
CA PHE A 274 1.55 13.10 23.20
C PHE A 274 2.36 11.84 22.91
N PHE A 275 3.62 11.84 23.32
CA PHE A 275 4.49 10.66 23.25
C PHE A 275 4.51 9.98 24.61
N LEU A 276 4.28 8.67 24.63
CA LEU A 276 4.55 7.83 25.80
C LEU A 276 5.99 7.33 25.68
N PHE A 277 6.86 7.77 26.59
CA PHE A 277 8.20 7.21 26.73
C PHE A 277 8.34 6.77 28.19
N ASP A 278 8.64 5.49 28.40
CA ASP A 278 8.87 4.89 29.72
C ASP A 278 7.75 5.14 30.75
N GLY A 279 6.50 5.00 30.30
CA GLY A 279 5.31 5.11 31.16
C GLY A 279 4.91 6.54 31.56
N ARG A 280 5.51 7.59 30.97
CA ARG A 280 5.23 8.99 31.32
C ARG A 280 4.71 9.80 30.13
N LEU A 281 3.78 10.71 30.41
CA LEU A 281 3.10 11.54 29.40
C LEU A 281 3.87 12.86 29.21
N LEU A 282 4.51 13.03 28.05
CA LEU A 282 5.25 14.25 27.71
C LEU A 282 4.45 15.12 26.74
N THR A 283 4.48 16.43 26.96
CA THR A 283 3.92 17.44 26.04
C THR A 283 5.02 18.36 25.52
N ARG A 284 4.87 18.79 24.27
CA ARG A 284 5.83 19.68 23.60
C ARG A 284 5.50 21.13 23.92
N VAL A 285 6.46 21.86 24.50
CA VAL A 285 6.35 23.31 24.75
C VAL A 285 7.53 24.00 24.08
N GLY A 286 7.30 24.60 22.90
CA GLY A 286 8.35 25.20 22.09
C GLY A 286 9.34 24.17 21.52
N TRP A 287 10.64 24.42 21.70
CA TRP A 287 11.73 23.56 21.22
C TRP A 287 12.17 22.48 22.24
N GLY A 288 11.46 22.33 23.37
CA GLY A 288 11.76 21.34 24.41
C GLY A 288 10.55 20.49 24.83
N TRP A 289 10.83 19.37 25.50
CA TRP A 289 9.83 18.43 26.04
C TRP A 289 9.62 18.64 27.54
N ARG A 290 8.37 18.54 28.01
CA ARG A 290 8.02 18.71 29.42
C ARG A 290 7.02 17.65 29.88
N GLU A 291 7.18 17.16 31.10
CA GLU A 291 6.34 16.13 31.72
C GLU A 291 5.03 16.73 32.25
N LEU A 292 3.89 16.10 31.96
CA LEU A 292 2.60 16.53 32.50
C LEU A 292 2.53 16.18 33.99
N GLY A 293 2.64 17.18 34.87
CA GLY A 293 2.37 17.00 36.30
C GLY A 293 3.10 17.92 37.28
N GLN A 294 4.17 18.60 36.88
CA GLN A 294 4.84 19.56 37.77
C GLN A 294 4.18 20.95 37.69
N ARG A 295 3.47 21.35 38.74
CA ARG A 295 3.08 22.75 38.98
C ARG A 295 4.28 23.51 39.53
N GLU A 296 4.87 24.42 38.75
CA GLU A 296 5.72 25.48 39.30
C GLU A 296 4.83 26.51 40.02
N GLY A 297 5.08 26.70 41.32
CA GLY A 297 4.48 27.76 42.10
C GLY A 297 4.93 29.13 41.59
N ARG A 298 3.99 30.01 41.25
CA ARG A 298 4.30 31.42 40.96
C ARG A 298 4.85 32.11 42.22
N PRO A 299 5.93 32.90 42.12
CA PRO A 299 6.33 33.75 43.22
C PRO A 299 5.33 34.90 43.38
N LYS A 300 4.94 35.18 44.62
CA LYS A 300 4.14 36.36 44.99
C LYS A 300 4.97 37.61 44.69
N GLN A 301 4.51 38.47 43.79
CA GLN A 301 4.96 39.86 43.76
C GLN A 301 4.10 40.65 44.74
N GLY A 302 4.74 41.13 45.80
CA GLY A 302 4.21 42.19 46.65
C GLY A 302 4.79 43.54 46.21
N LYS A 303 3.90 44.52 46.02
CA LYS A 303 3.85 45.82 46.68
C LYS A 303 2.75 46.65 46.01
#